data_AF-A0A0B0H8B4-F1
#
_entry.id   AF-A0A0B0H8B4-F1
#
_cell.length_a   1.000
_cell.length_b   1.000
_cell.length_c   1.000
_cell.angle_alpha   90.00
_cell.angle_beta   90.00
_cell.angle_gamma   90.00
#
_symmetry.space_group_name_H-M   'P 1'
#
loop_
_entity.id
_entity.type
_entity.pdbx_description
1 polymer ?
#
loop_
_entity_poly.entity_id
_entity_poly.type
_entity_poly.pdbx_seq_one_letter_code
_entity_poly.pdbx_strand_id
1 'polypeptide(L)'
;MRNGLKVTLLMVFTALTASCGGGGGGGGGTATPTGLTLRITDAPVDDLCEVHVKFTEVILEPADGGTSGKVCYVPTGTVPSFPACLNSNEATVIETAALPQQIELTSLDQGSSVALLDQETLPPGEYSQIKLLISEDADTFVIRNTAPSCEVQHGENLRIPSSLQTGLKLNVDFTLAANSLVDFTIDFDLGKSIKYFKNSDSYQMNPTATIIDTLIADTQFDGTVTDSQTTPETPIDPATCKVYVYQGSPAQPDDNCVISEDSLDPTACDLIGDQPYKSADLIGSVSPYNFTTGYMEDGDYTILLACGEDNTDLDDDLTFINPSVSINPITAAPGLNTVDFVIVDPTP
;
A
#
# COMPACT_ATOMS: atom_id res chain seq x y z
N MET A 1 -11.94 -30.92 -58.74
CA MET A 1 -12.99 -31.64 -57.99
C MET A 1 -12.37 -32.26 -56.76
N ARG A 2 -12.60 -31.67 -55.59
CA ARG A 2 -12.34 -32.29 -54.28
C ARG A 2 -13.10 -31.45 -53.26
N ASN A 3 -14.31 -31.91 -52.95
CA ASN A 3 -15.23 -31.25 -52.02
C ASN A 3 -14.75 -31.49 -50.59
N GLY A 4 -14.36 -30.42 -49.89
CA GLY A 4 -14.10 -30.42 -48.46
C GLY A 4 -15.43 -30.28 -47.70
N LEU A 5 -15.87 -31.37 -47.10
CA LEU A 5 -17.05 -31.46 -46.24
C LEU A 5 -16.79 -30.67 -44.94
N LYS A 6 -17.50 -29.55 -44.74
CA LYS A 6 -17.49 -28.80 -43.46
C LYS A 6 -18.44 -29.49 -42.49
N VAL A 7 -17.89 -30.09 -41.43
CA VAL A 7 -18.65 -30.64 -40.30
C VAL A 7 -18.96 -29.48 -39.35
N THR A 8 -20.22 -29.06 -39.31
CA THR A 8 -20.73 -28.08 -38.33
C THR A 8 -21.14 -28.83 -37.07
N LEU A 9 -20.41 -28.61 -35.98
CA LEU A 9 -20.72 -29.15 -34.66
C LEU A 9 -21.86 -28.32 -34.03
N LEU A 10 -23.06 -28.88 -34.00
CA LEU A 10 -24.23 -28.31 -33.34
C LEU A 10 -24.30 -28.84 -31.90
N MET A 11 -23.88 -28.04 -30.91
CA MET A 11 -24.09 -28.36 -29.50
C MET A 11 -25.55 -28.10 -29.10
N VAL A 12 -26.31 -29.18 -28.93
CA VAL A 12 -27.65 -29.17 -28.37
C VAL A 12 -27.51 -29.14 -26.83
N PHE A 13 -27.88 -28.02 -26.22
CA PHE A 13 -27.99 -27.92 -24.75
C PHE A 13 -29.36 -28.45 -24.33
N THR A 14 -29.36 -29.62 -23.70
CA THR A 14 -30.56 -30.29 -23.18
C THR A 14 -31.04 -29.57 -21.92
N ALA A 15 -32.17 -28.87 -22.01
CA ALA A 15 -32.84 -28.28 -20.86
C ALA A 15 -33.44 -29.37 -19.97
N LEU A 16 -32.89 -29.55 -18.76
CA LEU A 16 -33.50 -30.34 -17.69
C LEU A 16 -34.51 -29.46 -16.96
N THR A 17 -35.79 -29.55 -17.35
CA THR A 17 -36.89 -29.02 -16.54
C THR A 17 -37.17 -29.99 -15.39
N ALA A 18 -36.59 -29.71 -14.22
CA ALA A 18 -37.04 -30.32 -12.97
C ALA A 18 -38.29 -29.59 -12.48
N SER A 19 -39.45 -30.16 -12.78
CA SER A 19 -40.74 -29.84 -12.18
C SER A 19 -40.93 -30.69 -10.92
N CYS A 20 -40.90 -30.04 -9.76
CA CYS A 20 -41.46 -30.48 -8.48
C CYS A 20 -41.69 -29.19 -7.67
N GLY A 21 -42.85 -28.80 -7.16
CA GLY A 21 -43.93 -29.61 -6.60
C GLY A 21 -44.08 -29.30 -5.10
N GLY A 22 -44.44 -28.06 -4.75
CA GLY A 22 -45.14 -27.70 -3.50
C GLY A 22 -44.39 -27.68 -2.16
N GLY A 23 -44.62 -26.61 -1.37
CA GLY A 23 -44.45 -26.62 0.09
C GLY A 23 -43.73 -25.39 0.65
N GLY A 24 -44.48 -24.44 1.20
CA GLY A 24 -43.95 -23.21 1.80
C GLY A 24 -43.04 -23.45 3.01
N GLY A 25 -42.01 -22.62 3.09
CA GLY A 25 -41.14 -22.45 4.24
C GLY A 25 -40.21 -21.29 3.93
N GLY A 26 -40.41 -20.15 4.61
CA GLY A 26 -39.57 -18.97 4.45
C GLY A 26 -38.13 -19.28 4.85
N GLY A 27 -37.27 -19.50 3.86
CA GLY A 27 -35.83 -19.50 4.02
C GLY A 27 -35.32 -18.16 3.53
N GLY A 28 -34.89 -17.30 4.47
CA GLY A 28 -34.07 -16.15 4.13
C GLY A 28 -32.85 -16.66 3.37
N GLY A 29 -32.78 -16.34 2.08
CA GLY A 29 -31.52 -16.47 1.36
C GLY A 29 -30.53 -15.61 2.12
N THR A 30 -29.48 -16.22 2.63
CA THR A 30 -28.28 -15.48 3.02
C THR A 30 -27.80 -14.83 1.74
N ALA A 31 -28.20 -13.57 1.52
CA ALA A 31 -27.59 -12.75 0.48
C ALA A 31 -26.10 -12.85 0.71
N THR A 32 -25.34 -13.22 -0.33
CA THR A 32 -23.88 -13.13 -0.27
C THR A 32 -23.59 -11.67 0.07
N PRO A 33 -22.93 -11.37 1.21
CA PRO A 33 -22.75 -10.00 1.63
C PRO A 33 -22.01 -9.24 0.52
N THR A 34 -22.54 -8.07 0.16
CA THR A 34 -21.79 -7.11 -0.64
C THR A 34 -20.83 -6.45 0.32
N GLY A 35 -19.53 -6.55 0.08
CA GLY A 35 -18.54 -6.37 1.13
C GLY A 35 -17.31 -5.60 0.70
N LEU A 36 -16.76 -4.84 1.64
CA LEU A 36 -15.51 -4.11 1.55
C LEU A 36 -14.50 -4.73 2.51
N THR A 37 -13.35 -5.11 1.98
CA THR A 37 -12.14 -5.28 2.77
C THR A 37 -11.22 -4.10 2.46
N LEU A 38 -10.70 -3.46 3.51
CA LEU A 38 -9.77 -2.35 3.40
C LEU A 38 -8.56 -2.66 4.26
N ARG A 39 -7.40 -2.79 3.64
CA ARG A 39 -6.13 -3.14 4.26
C ARG A 39 -5.20 -1.95 4.26
N ILE A 40 -4.29 -1.94 5.23
CA ILE A 40 -3.16 -1.02 5.31
C ILE A 40 -1.88 -1.84 5.13
N THR A 41 -0.95 -1.30 4.34
CA THR A 41 0.43 -1.78 4.17
C THR A 41 1.36 -0.56 4.16
N ASP A 42 2.65 -0.82 4.14
CA ASP A 42 3.66 0.23 4.11
C ASP A 42 4.93 -0.20 3.38
N ALA A 43 5.68 0.79 2.90
CA ALA A 43 7.05 0.60 2.42
C ALA A 43 8.05 0.85 3.58
N PRO A 44 9.24 0.23 3.55
CA PRO A 44 10.26 0.48 4.56
C PRO A 44 10.64 1.95 4.72
N VAL A 45 11.09 2.33 5.93
CA VAL A 45 11.58 3.67 6.27
C VAL A 45 12.78 3.58 7.23
N ASP A 46 13.87 4.31 6.96
CA ASP A 46 15.15 4.14 7.66
C ASP A 46 15.28 4.97 8.95
N ASP A 47 14.71 6.17 8.94
CA ASP A 47 14.89 7.15 10.02
C ASP A 47 13.91 6.99 11.21
N LEU A 48 13.00 6.03 11.11
CA LEU A 48 11.93 5.81 12.09
C LEU A 48 11.91 4.35 12.54
N CYS A 49 11.89 4.13 13.85
CA CYS A 49 11.77 2.78 14.41
C CYS A 49 10.31 2.31 14.44
N GLU A 50 9.40 3.18 14.86
CA GLU A 50 7.99 2.86 14.97
C GLU A 50 7.14 4.04 14.51
N VAL A 51 6.07 3.77 13.78
CA VAL A 51 5.06 4.76 13.42
C VAL A 51 3.70 4.20 13.73
N HIS A 52 3.05 4.73 14.76
CA HIS A 52 1.73 4.31 15.19
C HIS A 52 0.68 5.31 14.72
N VAL A 53 -0.37 4.82 14.06
CA VAL A 53 -1.45 5.65 13.51
C VAL A 53 -2.80 5.10 13.95
N LYS A 54 -3.62 5.95 14.58
CA LYS A 54 -4.97 5.58 15.04
C LYS A 54 -6.05 6.05 14.06
N PHE A 55 -6.65 5.10 13.37
CA PHE A 55 -7.81 5.30 12.51
C PHE A 55 -9.10 5.29 13.32
N THR A 56 -9.96 6.28 13.11
CA THR A 56 -11.22 6.45 13.86
C THR A 56 -12.44 6.20 13.01
N GLU A 57 -12.44 6.60 11.74
CA GLU A 57 -13.58 6.45 10.81
C GLU A 57 -13.08 6.17 9.39
N VAL A 58 -13.90 5.47 8.60
CA VAL A 58 -13.69 5.28 7.16
C VAL A 58 -14.93 5.76 6.42
N ILE A 59 -14.77 6.63 5.43
CA ILE A 59 -15.87 7.23 4.68
C ILE A 59 -15.70 6.91 3.20
N LEU A 60 -16.74 6.37 2.56
CA LEU A 60 -16.81 6.23 1.11
C LEU A 60 -17.69 7.32 0.53
N GLU A 61 -17.16 7.97 -0.49
CA GLU A 61 -17.79 9.06 -1.22
C GLU A 61 -18.38 8.53 -2.54
N PRO A 62 -19.65 8.83 -2.84
CA PRO A 62 -20.28 8.41 -4.09
C PRO A 62 -19.65 9.15 -5.29
N ALA A 63 -19.58 8.47 -6.43
CA ALA A 63 -18.91 8.98 -7.63
C ALA A 63 -19.54 10.25 -8.23
N ASP A 64 -20.82 10.51 -7.93
CA ASP A 64 -21.51 11.72 -8.39
C ASP A 64 -21.11 12.99 -7.60
N GLY A 65 -20.24 12.85 -6.59
CA GLY A 65 -19.83 13.93 -5.70
C GLY A 65 -20.98 14.50 -4.86
N GLY A 66 -22.12 13.81 -4.83
CA GLY A 66 -23.34 14.23 -4.16
C GLY A 66 -23.18 14.27 -2.63
N THR A 67 -24.09 14.99 -1.97
CA THR A 67 -24.19 14.95 -0.50
C THR A 67 -24.87 13.67 -0.01
N SER A 68 -25.64 12.99 -0.86
CA SER A 68 -26.34 11.74 -0.55
C SER A 68 -25.60 10.50 -1.04
N GLY A 69 -25.67 9.40 -0.28
CA GLY A 69 -25.11 8.10 -0.69
C GLY A 69 -23.71 7.82 -0.11
N LYS A 70 -23.24 8.67 0.80
CA LYS A 70 -22.00 8.41 1.56
C LYS A 70 -22.20 7.19 2.44
N VAL A 71 -21.13 6.43 2.66
CA VAL A 71 -21.11 5.32 3.62
C VAL A 71 -20.03 5.62 4.65
N CYS A 72 -20.40 5.62 5.93
CA CYS A 72 -19.49 5.95 7.02
C CYS A 72 -19.39 4.76 7.97
N TYR A 73 -18.21 4.16 8.07
CA TYR A 73 -17.87 3.21 9.10
C TYR A 73 -17.37 3.95 10.33
N VAL A 74 -18.04 3.72 11.46
CA VAL A 74 -17.78 4.40 12.73
C VAL A 74 -17.66 3.39 13.86
N PRO A 75 -16.97 3.72 14.96
CA PRO A 75 -16.88 2.83 16.13
C PRO A 75 -18.26 2.54 16.72
N THR A 76 -18.47 1.30 17.15
CA THR A 76 -19.73 0.85 17.77
C THR A 76 -20.12 1.72 18.96
N GLY A 77 -21.38 2.16 19.02
CA GLY A 77 -21.91 2.98 20.10
C GLY A 77 -21.36 4.40 20.19
N THR A 78 -20.71 4.91 19.13
CA THR A 78 -20.22 6.29 19.06
C THR A 78 -21.04 7.15 18.11
N VAL A 79 -20.93 8.46 18.26
CA VAL A 79 -21.49 9.43 17.30
C VAL A 79 -20.40 9.72 16.28
N PRO A 80 -20.71 9.70 14.97
CA PRO A 80 -19.75 10.10 13.94
C PRO A 80 -19.17 11.48 14.24
N SER A 81 -17.87 11.62 14.15
CA SER A 81 -17.15 12.88 14.30
C SER A 81 -16.99 13.62 12.97
N PHE A 82 -17.04 12.91 11.84
CA PHE A 82 -17.04 13.55 10.53
C PHE A 82 -18.38 14.23 10.22
N PRO A 83 -18.44 15.55 9.96
CA PRO A 83 -19.71 16.29 9.84
C PRO A 83 -20.66 15.74 8.78
N ALA A 84 -20.14 15.24 7.65
CA ALA A 84 -20.97 14.68 6.58
C ALA A 84 -21.66 13.36 6.99
N CYS A 85 -21.15 12.68 8.02
CA CYS A 85 -21.72 11.43 8.54
C CYS A 85 -22.80 11.66 9.61
N LEU A 86 -22.99 12.91 10.07
CA LEU A 86 -24.02 13.25 11.07
C LEU A 86 -25.42 13.36 10.48
N ASN A 87 -25.54 13.61 9.18
CA ASN A 87 -26.80 13.77 8.48
C ASN A 87 -27.29 12.43 7.94
N SER A 88 -28.25 11.80 8.61
CA SER A 88 -28.79 10.48 8.19
C SER A 88 -29.55 10.47 6.86
N ASN A 89 -29.88 11.64 6.30
CA ASN A 89 -30.43 11.76 4.95
C ASN A 89 -29.34 11.78 3.86
N GLU A 90 -28.09 11.91 4.26
CA GLU A 90 -26.91 12.11 3.40
C GLU A 90 -25.96 10.91 3.47
N ALA A 91 -25.82 10.31 4.65
CA ALA A 91 -24.94 9.19 4.90
C ALA A 91 -25.67 7.95 5.44
N THR A 92 -25.24 6.79 4.96
CA THR A 92 -25.47 5.50 5.62
C THR A 92 -24.38 5.31 6.66
N VAL A 93 -24.75 5.27 7.94
CA VAL A 93 -23.81 5.02 9.03
C VAL A 93 -23.81 3.53 9.38
N ILE A 94 -22.62 2.94 9.39
CA ILE A 94 -22.39 1.54 9.74
C ILE A 94 -21.49 1.51 10.98
N GLU A 95 -22.03 1.03 12.07
CA GLU A 95 -21.25 0.78 13.28
C GLU A 95 -20.44 -0.50 13.12
N THR A 96 -19.14 -0.43 13.39
CA THR A 96 -18.23 -1.57 13.35
C THR A 96 -17.44 -1.70 14.66
N ALA A 97 -17.02 -2.92 14.98
CA ALA A 97 -16.10 -3.21 16.07
C ALA A 97 -14.62 -3.13 15.62
N ALA A 98 -14.37 -2.97 14.32
CA ALA A 98 -13.02 -2.83 13.76
C ALA A 98 -12.39 -1.46 14.03
N LEU A 99 -13.18 -0.46 14.46
CA LEU A 99 -12.75 0.91 14.76
C LEU A 99 -13.07 1.31 16.21
N PRO A 100 -12.28 2.24 16.81
CA PRO A 100 -11.02 2.77 16.28
C PRO A 100 -9.92 1.70 16.28
N GLN A 101 -8.96 1.82 15.37
CA GLN A 101 -7.84 0.88 15.25
C GLN A 101 -6.52 1.65 15.23
N GLN A 102 -5.60 1.29 16.12
CA GLN A 102 -4.20 1.74 16.05
C GLN A 102 -3.39 0.70 15.31
N ILE A 103 -2.58 1.16 14.35
CA ILE A 103 -1.74 0.32 13.51
C ILE A 103 -0.31 0.85 13.57
N GLU A 104 0.65 -0.04 13.79
CA GLU A 104 2.07 0.22 13.68
C GLU A 104 2.50 0.00 12.21
N LEU A 105 2.66 1.08 11.46
CA LEU A 105 2.88 1.04 10.01
C LEU A 105 4.22 0.42 9.63
N THR A 106 5.29 0.70 10.39
CA THR A 106 6.63 0.13 10.18
C THR A 106 6.69 -1.40 10.35
N SER A 107 5.66 -2.01 10.96
CA SER A 107 5.52 -3.47 11.06
C SER A 107 4.86 -4.12 9.84
N LEU A 108 4.42 -3.31 8.86
CA LEU A 108 3.69 -3.73 7.67
C LEU A 108 4.55 -3.74 6.40
N ASP A 109 5.87 -3.66 6.56
CA ASP A 109 6.82 -3.84 5.48
C ASP A 109 6.76 -5.26 4.87
N GLN A 110 7.62 -5.51 3.88
CA GLN A 110 7.78 -6.85 3.30
C GLN A 110 6.50 -7.44 2.71
N GLY A 111 5.64 -6.58 2.15
CA GLY A 111 4.36 -6.99 1.55
C GLY A 111 3.29 -7.42 2.56
N SER A 112 3.54 -7.22 3.86
CA SER A 112 2.59 -7.48 4.93
C SER A 112 1.44 -6.47 4.89
N SER A 113 0.26 -6.88 5.34
CA SER A 113 -0.87 -5.96 5.47
C SER A 113 -1.79 -6.37 6.60
N VAL A 114 -2.48 -5.38 7.17
CA VAL A 114 -3.49 -5.58 8.21
C VAL A 114 -4.83 -5.02 7.75
N ALA A 115 -5.92 -5.73 8.04
CA ALA A 115 -7.26 -5.28 7.70
C ALA A 115 -7.72 -4.16 8.66
N LEU A 116 -7.93 -2.96 8.13
CA LEU A 116 -8.62 -1.88 8.83
C LEU A 116 -10.13 -2.17 8.88
N LEU A 117 -10.70 -2.67 7.78
CA LEU A 117 -12.05 -3.21 7.68
C LEU A 117 -11.96 -4.59 7.02
N ASP A 118 -12.69 -5.57 7.54
CA ASP A 118 -12.68 -6.96 7.03
C ASP A 118 -14.09 -7.40 6.69
N GLN A 119 -14.36 -7.58 5.39
CA GLN A 119 -15.65 -8.01 4.86
C GLN A 119 -16.87 -7.21 5.39
N GLU A 120 -16.66 -5.92 5.64
CA GLU A 120 -17.70 -5.02 6.13
C GLU A 120 -18.75 -4.76 5.04
N THR A 121 -20.02 -4.62 5.42
CA THR A 121 -21.09 -4.47 4.43
C THR A 121 -20.99 -3.13 3.70
N LEU A 122 -20.92 -3.17 2.36
CA LEU A 122 -20.94 -1.97 1.52
C LEU A 122 -22.14 -2.03 0.55
N PRO A 123 -23.06 -1.05 0.56
CA PRO A 123 -24.16 -1.00 -0.39
C PRO A 123 -23.66 -0.97 -1.85
N PRO A 124 -24.37 -1.62 -2.79
CA PRO A 124 -24.05 -1.50 -4.21
C PRO A 124 -24.17 -0.05 -4.68
N GLY A 125 -23.23 0.40 -5.50
CA GLY A 125 -23.15 1.80 -5.94
C GLY A 125 -21.86 2.11 -6.71
N GLU A 126 -21.73 3.38 -7.08
CA GLU A 126 -20.53 3.95 -7.71
C GLU A 126 -19.83 4.82 -6.68
N TYR A 127 -18.54 4.60 -6.47
CA TYR A 127 -17.72 5.33 -5.51
C TYR A 127 -16.47 5.87 -6.20
N SER A 128 -16.01 7.04 -5.80
CA SER A 128 -14.82 7.68 -6.39
C SER A 128 -13.74 8.04 -5.38
N GLN A 129 -14.01 7.88 -4.08
CA GLN A 129 -13.07 8.26 -3.04
C GLN A 129 -13.34 7.52 -1.72
N ILE A 130 -12.26 7.15 -1.05
CA ILE A 130 -12.24 6.69 0.33
C ILE A 130 -11.55 7.76 1.18
N LYS A 131 -12.06 8.02 2.38
CA LYS A 131 -11.44 8.91 3.35
C LYS A 131 -11.14 8.16 4.63
N LEU A 132 -9.93 8.31 5.14
CA LEU A 132 -9.53 7.81 6.44
C LEU A 132 -9.52 8.97 7.43
N LEU A 133 -10.30 8.86 8.49
CA LEU A 133 -10.19 9.77 9.62
C LEU A 133 -9.15 9.21 10.58
N ILE A 134 -8.14 10.02 10.86
CA ILE A 134 -7.02 9.65 11.72
C ILE A 134 -7.03 10.58 12.93
N SER A 135 -6.85 10.00 14.12
CA SER A 135 -6.74 10.73 15.37
C SER A 135 -5.39 11.47 15.44
N GLU A 136 -5.37 12.67 16.00
CA GLU A 136 -4.14 13.40 16.35
C GLU A 136 -3.95 13.46 17.88
N ASP A 137 -4.47 12.45 18.60
CA ASP A 137 -4.22 12.27 20.03
C ASP A 137 -2.92 11.49 20.27
N ALA A 138 -2.62 11.19 21.54
CA ALA A 138 -1.39 10.52 21.96
C ALA A 138 -1.22 9.08 21.41
N ASP A 139 -2.21 8.54 20.71
CA ASP A 139 -2.15 7.23 20.06
C ASP A 139 -1.66 7.32 18.60
N THR A 140 -1.36 8.52 18.09
CA THR A 140 -0.75 8.74 16.77
C THR A 140 0.61 9.42 16.93
N PHE A 141 1.69 8.63 16.82
CA PHE A 141 3.04 9.08 17.16
C PHE A 141 4.12 8.34 16.38
N VAL A 142 5.33 8.90 16.38
CA VAL A 142 6.54 8.25 15.85
C VAL A 142 7.58 8.02 16.94
N ILE A 143 8.42 6.99 16.77
CA ILE A 143 9.63 6.75 17.56
C ILE A 143 10.82 6.88 16.62
N ARG A 144 11.71 7.84 16.91
CA ARG A 144 12.90 8.11 16.11
C ARG A 144 13.96 7.02 16.24
N ASN A 145 14.67 6.79 15.14
CA ASN A 145 15.91 6.04 15.14
C ASN A 145 17.08 6.94 15.57
N THR A 146 17.40 6.99 16.87
CA THR A 146 18.64 7.62 17.34
C THR A 146 19.72 6.56 17.52
N ALA A 147 20.36 6.14 16.44
CA ALA A 147 21.44 5.15 16.51
C ALA A 147 22.41 5.45 17.68
N PRO A 148 22.72 4.45 18.54
CA PRO A 148 22.62 3.01 18.31
C PRO A 148 21.32 2.35 18.79
N SER A 149 20.28 3.10 19.16
CA SER A 149 19.02 2.51 19.65
C SER A 149 17.82 3.42 19.41
N CYS A 150 16.68 2.83 19.07
CA CYS A 150 15.39 3.52 19.06
C CYS A 150 15.16 4.29 20.37
N GLU A 151 14.86 5.58 20.29
CA GLU A 151 14.62 6.38 21.50
C GLU A 151 13.19 6.16 21.99
N VAL A 152 12.97 5.08 22.74
CA VAL A 152 11.64 4.67 23.24
C VAL A 152 11.04 5.66 24.26
N GLN A 153 11.75 6.72 24.66
CA GLN A 153 11.36 7.49 25.83
C GLN A 153 10.13 8.40 25.61
N HIS A 154 9.90 8.92 24.41
CA HIS A 154 8.75 9.77 24.12
C HIS A 154 8.34 9.64 22.66
N GLY A 155 7.20 8.99 22.38
CA GLY A 155 6.57 9.08 21.06
C GLY A 155 6.31 10.54 20.71
N GLU A 156 6.82 10.98 19.57
CA GLU A 156 6.61 12.34 19.07
C GLU A 156 5.29 12.41 18.33
N ASN A 157 4.47 13.40 18.66
CA ASN A 157 3.15 13.51 18.06
C ASN A 157 3.27 13.68 16.55
N LEU A 158 2.67 12.78 15.78
CA LEU A 158 2.68 12.85 14.33
C LEU A 158 1.54 13.74 13.87
N ARG A 159 1.87 14.85 13.21
CA ARG A 159 0.87 15.76 12.65
C ARG A 159 0.37 15.25 11.31
N ILE A 160 -0.95 15.24 11.10
CA ILE A 160 -1.54 14.76 9.84
C ILE A 160 -2.51 15.83 9.32
N PRO A 161 -2.01 16.83 8.57
CA PRO A 161 -2.78 18.00 8.21
C PRO A 161 -4.13 17.63 7.57
N SER A 162 -5.18 18.29 8.03
CA SER A 162 -6.55 18.14 7.50
C SER A 162 -7.23 16.80 7.77
N SER A 163 -6.60 15.85 8.47
CA SER A 163 -7.21 14.55 8.84
C SER A 163 -8.58 14.77 9.51
N LEU A 164 -8.64 15.55 10.58
CA LEU A 164 -9.87 15.82 11.34
C LEU A 164 -10.94 16.63 10.59
N GLN A 165 -10.57 17.36 9.53
CA GLN A 165 -11.50 18.23 8.80
C GLN A 165 -12.03 17.59 7.51
N THR A 166 -11.17 16.89 6.79
CA THR A 166 -11.49 16.35 5.46
C THR A 166 -11.23 14.87 5.31
N GLY A 167 -10.62 14.22 6.31
CA GLY A 167 -9.99 12.92 6.19
C GLY A 167 -8.76 12.94 5.29
N LEU A 168 -7.92 11.92 5.41
CA LEU A 168 -6.96 11.55 4.37
C LEU A 168 -7.76 11.04 3.17
N LYS A 169 -7.67 11.73 2.03
CA LYS A 169 -8.44 11.42 0.82
C LYS A 169 -7.65 10.49 -0.09
N LEU A 170 -8.29 9.40 -0.51
CA LEU A 170 -7.78 8.42 -1.45
C LEU A 170 -8.74 8.35 -2.63
N ASN A 171 -8.29 8.75 -3.81
CA ASN A 171 -9.14 8.73 -4.99
C ASN A 171 -9.13 7.31 -5.58
N VAL A 172 -10.30 6.71 -5.73
CA VAL A 172 -10.47 5.37 -6.27
C VAL A 172 -11.84 5.28 -6.92
N ASP A 173 -11.88 5.11 -8.23
CA ASP A 173 -13.12 4.96 -8.98
C ASP A 173 -13.47 3.48 -9.09
N PHE A 174 -14.60 3.07 -8.51
CA PHE A 174 -15.08 1.69 -8.62
C PHE A 174 -16.60 1.57 -8.57
N THR A 175 -17.09 0.57 -9.30
CA THR A 175 -18.50 0.16 -9.32
C THR A 175 -18.68 -1.11 -8.49
N LEU A 176 -19.51 -1.06 -7.46
CA LEU A 176 -19.86 -2.24 -6.67
C LEU A 176 -21.24 -2.77 -7.05
N ALA A 177 -21.26 -3.94 -7.69
CA ALA A 177 -22.51 -4.64 -7.99
C ALA A 177 -23.07 -5.39 -6.76
N ALA A 178 -24.37 -5.66 -6.75
CA ALA A 178 -24.99 -6.44 -5.69
C ALA A 178 -24.37 -7.85 -5.58
N ASN A 179 -24.13 -8.30 -4.35
CA ASN A 179 -23.48 -9.57 -4.01
C ASN A 179 -22.02 -9.68 -4.51
N SER A 180 -21.32 -8.54 -4.64
CA SER A 180 -19.90 -8.48 -5.02
C SER A 180 -19.01 -8.04 -3.86
N LEU A 181 -17.73 -8.36 -3.93
CA LEU A 181 -16.73 -7.93 -2.96
C LEU A 181 -15.73 -7.00 -3.64
N VAL A 182 -15.16 -6.10 -2.86
CA VAL A 182 -13.95 -5.34 -3.20
C VAL A 182 -12.94 -5.51 -2.06
N ASP A 183 -11.67 -5.65 -2.41
CA ASP A 183 -10.56 -5.75 -1.45
C ASP A 183 -9.51 -4.74 -1.87
N PHE A 184 -9.38 -3.67 -1.08
CA PHE A 184 -8.40 -2.63 -1.34
C PHE A 184 -7.27 -2.68 -0.31
N THR A 185 -6.06 -2.43 -0.78
CA THR A 185 -4.90 -2.18 0.08
C THR A 185 -4.43 -0.74 -0.11
N ILE A 186 -4.28 -0.03 1.00
CA ILE A 186 -3.74 1.32 1.08
C ILE A 186 -2.29 1.19 1.50
N ASP A 187 -1.38 1.57 0.60
CA ASP A 187 0.04 1.66 0.90
C ASP A 187 0.37 3.09 1.33
N PHE A 188 0.81 3.26 2.57
CA PHE A 188 1.15 4.57 3.12
C PHE A 188 2.48 5.11 2.60
N ASP A 189 3.40 4.25 2.18
CA ASP A 189 4.77 4.61 1.74
C ASP A 189 5.40 5.65 2.67
N LEU A 190 5.69 5.25 3.91
CA LEU A 190 6.21 6.16 4.95
C LEU A 190 7.45 6.93 4.52
N GLY A 191 8.36 6.29 3.77
CA GLY A 191 9.57 6.91 3.23
C GLY A 191 9.28 8.11 2.33
N LYS A 192 8.08 8.19 1.73
CA LYS A 192 7.65 9.37 0.95
C LYS A 192 6.64 10.26 1.67
N SER A 193 5.95 9.70 2.66
CA SER A 193 4.78 10.31 3.28
C SER A 193 5.08 11.07 4.55
N ILE A 194 6.18 10.79 5.24
CA ILE A 194 6.60 11.53 6.44
C ILE A 194 7.66 12.56 6.09
N LYS A 195 7.56 13.73 6.73
CA LYS A 195 8.55 14.81 6.67
C LYS A 195 8.98 15.19 8.08
N TYR A 196 10.27 15.37 8.28
CA TYR A 196 10.81 15.91 9.52
C TYR A 196 10.95 17.44 9.45
N PHE A 197 10.39 18.13 10.44
CA PHE A 197 10.50 19.58 10.59
C PHE A 197 11.50 19.91 11.70
N LYS A 198 12.70 20.31 11.30
CA LYS A 198 13.84 20.54 12.20
C LYS A 198 13.62 21.70 13.17
N ASN A 199 12.95 22.77 12.74
CA ASN A 199 12.77 23.96 13.57
C ASN A 199 11.78 23.74 14.72
N SER A 200 10.80 22.85 14.52
CA SER A 200 9.80 22.47 15.52
C SER A 200 10.08 21.13 16.19
N ASP A 201 11.13 20.42 15.76
CA ASP A 201 11.43 19.03 16.15
C ASP A 201 10.17 18.15 16.12
N SER A 202 9.56 18.08 14.94
CA SER A 202 8.25 17.44 14.77
C SER A 202 8.14 16.74 13.44
N TYR A 203 7.37 15.66 13.41
CA TYR A 203 7.04 14.96 12.17
C TYR A 203 5.65 15.35 11.65
N GLN A 204 5.55 15.46 10.34
CA GLN A 204 4.28 15.62 9.66
C GLN A 204 4.13 14.54 8.60
N MET A 205 3.01 13.83 8.62
CA MET A 205 2.64 12.93 7.55
C MET A 205 1.74 13.65 6.54
N ASN A 206 2.21 13.73 5.30
CA ASN A 206 1.42 14.11 4.14
C ASN A 206 1.30 12.87 3.24
N PRO A 207 0.34 11.97 3.50
CA PRO A 207 0.35 10.69 2.83
C PRO A 207 0.28 10.86 1.32
N THR A 208 1.25 10.28 0.63
CA THR A 208 1.23 10.01 -0.83
C THR A 208 0.53 8.68 -1.11
N ALA A 209 -0.29 8.23 -0.15
CA ALA A 209 -0.78 6.88 -0.05
C ALA A 209 -1.46 6.41 -1.34
N THR A 210 -1.10 5.20 -1.77
CA THR A 210 -1.60 4.61 -3.00
C THR A 210 -2.72 3.60 -2.72
N ILE A 211 -3.74 3.75 -3.57
CA ILE A 211 -4.94 2.94 -3.77
C ILE A 211 -4.82 1.66 -4.60
N ILE A 212 -4.79 0.43 -4.08
CA ILE A 212 -4.72 -0.75 -4.96
C ILE A 212 -5.89 -1.70 -4.72
N ASP A 213 -6.60 -2.08 -5.79
CA ASP A 213 -7.62 -3.14 -5.76
C ASP A 213 -6.93 -4.51 -5.73
N THR A 214 -6.58 -4.96 -4.54
CA THR A 214 -5.88 -6.23 -4.31
C THR A 214 -6.73 -7.47 -4.58
N LEU A 215 -8.02 -7.33 -4.92
CA LEU A 215 -8.80 -8.46 -5.43
C LEU A 215 -8.39 -8.85 -6.87
N ILE A 216 -7.88 -7.90 -7.64
CA ILE A 216 -7.52 -8.07 -9.06
C ILE A 216 -6.07 -7.67 -9.38
N ALA A 217 -5.45 -6.85 -8.55
CA ALA A 217 -4.09 -6.32 -8.68
C ALA A 217 -3.28 -6.63 -7.40
N ASP A 218 -2.76 -7.85 -7.32
CA ASP A 218 -1.95 -8.36 -6.21
C ASP A 218 -0.47 -8.56 -6.62
N THR A 219 0.00 -7.80 -7.61
CA THR A 219 1.37 -7.90 -8.13
C THR A 219 2.37 -7.50 -7.05
N GLN A 220 3.35 -8.36 -6.79
CA GLN A 220 4.49 -8.10 -5.91
C GLN A 220 5.77 -8.68 -6.53
N PHE A 221 6.92 -8.13 -6.16
CA PHE A 221 8.21 -8.77 -6.40
C PHE A 221 8.73 -9.41 -5.13
N ASP A 222 9.26 -10.62 -5.26
CA ASP A 222 9.95 -11.33 -4.19
C ASP A 222 11.26 -11.92 -4.68
N GLY A 223 12.05 -12.46 -3.77
CA GLY A 223 13.22 -13.25 -4.12
C GLY A 223 14.31 -13.15 -3.09
N THR A 224 15.52 -13.45 -3.54
CA THR A 224 16.68 -13.53 -2.66
C THR A 224 17.84 -12.65 -3.11
N VAL A 225 18.61 -12.15 -2.14
CA VAL A 225 19.90 -11.52 -2.35
C VAL A 225 20.97 -12.40 -1.74
N THR A 226 21.83 -12.94 -2.60
CA THR A 226 22.94 -13.80 -2.17
C THR A 226 24.22 -12.97 -2.07
N ASP A 227 24.80 -12.90 -0.88
CA ASP A 227 26.17 -12.40 -0.71
C ASP A 227 27.18 -13.48 -1.17
N SER A 228 27.89 -13.19 -2.26
CA SER A 228 28.95 -14.01 -2.86
C SER A 228 30.30 -13.30 -2.90
N GLN A 229 30.49 -12.28 -2.07
CA GLN A 229 31.76 -11.60 -1.89
C GLN A 229 32.85 -12.56 -1.37
N THR A 230 34.12 -12.27 -1.66
CA THR A 230 35.22 -13.12 -1.18
C THR A 230 35.35 -13.11 0.33
N THR A 231 35.02 -11.98 0.96
CA THR A 231 34.82 -11.84 2.39
C THR A 231 33.36 -11.44 2.60
N PRO A 232 32.55 -12.25 3.30
CA PRO A 232 31.14 -11.91 3.54
C PRO A 232 31.01 -10.50 4.11
N GLU A 233 30.01 -9.76 3.64
CA GLU A 233 29.67 -8.39 4.05
C GLU A 233 30.79 -7.36 3.75
N THR A 234 31.77 -7.69 2.90
CA THR A 234 32.89 -6.81 2.58
C THR A 234 33.34 -6.95 1.12
N PRO A 235 33.46 -5.84 0.36
CA PRO A 235 33.36 -4.45 0.81
C PRO A 235 31.94 -3.88 0.93
N ILE A 236 30.91 -4.58 0.47
CA ILE A 236 29.51 -4.15 0.51
C ILE A 236 28.83 -4.82 1.71
N ASP A 237 28.24 -4.02 2.59
CA ASP A 237 27.42 -4.50 3.69
C ASP A 237 25.96 -4.67 3.23
N PRO A 238 25.41 -5.90 3.15
CA PRO A 238 24.02 -6.14 2.78
C PRO A 238 23.00 -5.43 3.67
N ALA A 239 23.36 -5.06 4.91
CA ALA A 239 22.47 -4.31 5.80
C ALA A 239 22.20 -2.87 5.32
N THR A 240 23.03 -2.35 4.40
CA THR A 240 22.84 -1.04 3.76
C THR A 240 22.12 -1.15 2.42
N CYS A 241 21.67 -2.34 2.03
CA CYS A 241 21.08 -2.58 0.72
C CYS A 241 19.56 -2.66 0.78
N LYS A 242 18.91 -2.16 -0.27
CA LYS A 242 17.47 -2.25 -0.50
C LYS A 242 17.16 -2.62 -1.94
N VAL A 243 16.02 -3.27 -2.15
CA VAL A 243 15.47 -3.52 -3.48
C VAL A 243 14.52 -2.38 -3.83
N TYR A 244 14.78 -1.72 -4.95
CA TYR A 244 13.97 -0.65 -5.51
C TYR A 244 13.23 -1.11 -6.76
N VAL A 245 11.96 -0.74 -6.87
CA VAL A 245 11.12 -0.99 -8.04
C VAL A 245 10.76 0.33 -8.68
N TYR A 246 11.05 0.51 -9.96
CA TYR A 246 10.69 1.67 -10.76
C TYR A 246 9.64 1.27 -11.79
N GLN A 247 8.69 2.17 -12.07
CA GLN A 247 7.74 1.98 -13.16
C GLN A 247 8.44 2.14 -14.52
N GLY A 248 8.22 1.19 -15.42
CA GLY A 248 8.80 1.16 -16.75
C GLY A 248 10.33 1.09 -16.73
N SER A 249 10.98 1.91 -17.55
CA SER A 249 12.44 2.05 -17.61
C SER A 249 12.83 3.44 -17.08
N PRO A 250 13.40 3.53 -15.86
CA PRO A 250 13.91 4.80 -15.35
C PRO A 250 15.06 5.29 -16.24
N ALA A 251 15.08 6.59 -16.52
CA ALA A 251 16.16 7.25 -17.25
C ALA A 251 17.42 7.34 -16.39
N GLN A 252 17.28 7.73 -15.12
CA GLN A 252 18.33 7.81 -14.11
C GLN A 252 17.72 7.33 -12.79
N PRO A 253 17.72 6.01 -12.49
CA PRO A 253 17.17 5.53 -11.23
C PRO A 253 17.93 6.11 -10.04
N ASP A 254 17.18 6.51 -9.02
CA ASP A 254 17.67 7.19 -7.82
C ASP A 254 16.94 6.75 -6.55
N ASP A 255 17.30 7.30 -5.41
CA ASP A 255 16.68 7.06 -4.11
C ASP A 255 15.34 7.81 -3.92
N ASN A 256 14.82 7.82 -2.68
CA ASN A 256 13.69 8.66 -2.29
C ASN A 256 14.20 9.97 -1.70
N CYS A 257 13.77 11.11 -2.24
CA CYS A 257 14.06 12.42 -1.65
C CYS A 257 12.78 13.24 -1.44
N VAL A 258 12.54 13.61 -0.19
CA VAL A 258 11.37 14.32 0.32
C VAL A 258 11.79 15.44 1.28
N ILE A 259 11.96 16.64 0.73
CA ILE A 259 12.28 17.83 1.54
C ILE A 259 11.08 18.42 2.30
N SER A 260 11.35 18.83 3.54
CA SER A 260 10.48 19.71 4.33
C SER A 260 10.69 21.19 3.98
N GLU A 261 9.67 22.02 4.22
CA GLU A 261 9.73 23.46 3.90
C GLU A 261 10.76 24.22 4.76
N ASP A 262 11.17 23.65 5.89
CA ASP A 262 12.17 24.20 6.78
C ASP A 262 13.55 23.52 6.67
N SER A 263 13.74 22.71 5.62
CA SER A 263 15.05 22.17 5.25
C SER A 263 16.09 23.29 5.13
N LEU A 264 17.30 22.99 5.61
CA LEU A 264 18.45 23.90 5.47
C LEU A 264 18.89 24.04 4.00
N ASP A 265 18.57 23.03 3.19
CA ASP A 265 18.76 23.04 1.74
C ASP A 265 17.42 22.68 1.06
N PRO A 266 16.56 23.67 0.77
CA PRO A 266 15.28 23.42 0.11
C PRO A 266 15.44 23.04 -1.37
N THR A 267 16.66 22.91 -1.87
CA THR A 267 16.97 22.50 -3.24
C THR A 267 17.63 21.12 -3.30
N ALA A 268 17.74 20.41 -2.17
CA ALA A 268 18.41 19.11 -2.09
C ALA A 268 17.84 18.10 -3.11
N CYS A 269 16.51 18.04 -3.29
CA CYS A 269 15.88 17.15 -4.27
C CYS A 269 15.65 17.79 -5.66
N ASP A 270 16.18 18.98 -5.98
CA ASP A 270 15.82 19.68 -7.24
C ASP A 270 16.37 18.96 -8.49
N LEU A 271 17.41 18.14 -8.34
CA LEU A 271 18.13 17.48 -9.42
C LEU A 271 18.15 15.95 -9.31
N ILE A 272 17.39 15.39 -8.38
CA ILE A 272 17.27 13.94 -8.20
C ILE A 272 16.77 13.27 -9.49
N GLY A 273 17.23 12.06 -9.72
CA GLY A 273 16.73 11.18 -10.78
C GLY A 273 15.30 10.69 -10.55
N ASP A 274 14.99 9.57 -11.19
CA ASP A 274 13.71 8.90 -11.08
C ASP A 274 13.63 8.19 -9.73
N GLN A 275 12.69 8.61 -8.87
CA GLN A 275 12.44 7.99 -7.57
C GLN A 275 11.75 6.62 -7.71
N PRO A 276 11.98 5.68 -6.79
CA PRO A 276 11.38 4.35 -6.84
C PRO A 276 9.87 4.41 -6.61
N TYR A 277 9.13 3.54 -7.28
CA TYR A 277 7.71 3.34 -7.05
C TYR A 277 7.44 2.52 -5.78
N LYS A 278 8.24 1.48 -5.51
CA LYS A 278 8.24 0.69 -4.26
C LYS A 278 9.67 0.37 -3.83
N SER A 279 9.83 0.04 -2.55
CA SER A 279 11.08 -0.49 -1.98
C SER A 279 10.80 -1.71 -1.10
N ALA A 280 11.84 -2.49 -0.82
CA ALA A 280 11.83 -3.59 0.14
C ALA A 280 13.20 -3.73 0.81
N ASP A 281 13.19 -4.01 2.11
CA ASP A 281 14.40 -4.26 2.88
C ASP A 281 14.86 -5.72 2.73
N LEU A 282 16.14 -5.95 2.99
CA LEU A 282 16.71 -7.29 3.01
C LEU A 282 16.51 -7.94 4.39
N ILE A 283 15.79 -9.07 4.41
CA ILE A 283 15.46 -9.79 5.63
C ILE A 283 16.32 -11.04 5.77
N GLY A 284 17.01 -11.11 6.90
CA GLY A 284 17.82 -12.26 7.29
C GLY A 284 19.08 -11.80 8.00
N SER A 285 19.62 -12.66 8.86
CA SER A 285 20.91 -12.42 9.53
C SER A 285 22.08 -13.12 8.84
N VAL A 286 21.81 -13.96 7.84
CA VAL A 286 22.80 -14.68 7.04
C VAL A 286 22.29 -14.82 5.61
N SER A 287 23.20 -14.67 4.64
CA SER A 287 22.92 -14.92 3.22
C SER A 287 22.38 -16.34 2.96
N PRO A 288 21.36 -16.50 2.09
CA PRO A 288 20.69 -15.45 1.32
C PRO A 288 19.66 -14.67 2.16
N TYR A 289 19.58 -13.37 1.89
CA TYR A 289 18.54 -12.47 2.43
C TYR A 289 17.28 -12.55 1.55
N ASN A 290 16.10 -12.43 2.14
CA ASN A 290 14.83 -12.43 1.41
C ASN A 290 14.27 -11.00 1.33
N PHE A 291 13.53 -10.70 0.27
CA PHE A 291 12.76 -9.46 0.19
C PHE A 291 11.39 -9.73 -0.43
N THR A 292 10.42 -8.89 -0.09
CA THR A 292 9.11 -8.83 -0.74
C THR A 292 8.67 -7.38 -0.81
N THR A 293 8.23 -6.91 -1.97
CA THR A 293 7.77 -5.52 -2.13
C THR A 293 6.31 -5.35 -1.71
N GLY A 294 5.88 -4.10 -1.53
CA GLY A 294 4.46 -3.75 -1.48
C GLY A 294 3.69 -4.14 -2.74
N TYR A 295 2.36 -4.13 -2.65
CA TYR A 295 1.44 -4.43 -3.76
C TYR A 295 1.54 -3.36 -4.86
N MET A 296 1.29 -3.77 -6.11
CA MET A 296 1.34 -2.93 -7.30
C MET A 296 0.28 -3.40 -8.32
N GLU A 297 -0.02 -2.55 -9.31
CA GLU A 297 -0.77 -2.98 -10.48
C GLU A 297 0.08 -3.83 -11.42
N ASP A 298 -0.54 -4.59 -12.33
CA ASP A 298 0.19 -5.24 -13.41
C ASP A 298 0.79 -4.20 -14.36
N GLY A 299 1.99 -4.45 -14.85
CA GLY A 299 2.72 -3.43 -15.61
C GLY A 299 4.17 -3.80 -15.87
N ASP A 300 4.86 -2.89 -16.55
CA ASP A 300 6.29 -3.00 -16.81
C ASP A 300 7.05 -2.32 -15.69
N TYR A 301 8.00 -3.02 -15.06
CA TYR A 301 8.79 -2.49 -13.93
C TYR A 301 10.28 -2.83 -14.05
N THR A 302 11.15 -1.91 -13.66
CA THR A 302 12.58 -2.15 -13.51
C THR A 302 12.89 -2.35 -12.03
N ILE A 303 13.59 -3.44 -11.67
CA ILE A 303 13.90 -3.78 -10.29
C ILE A 303 15.40 -3.79 -10.11
N LEU A 304 15.89 -3.01 -9.14
CA LEU A 304 17.32 -2.81 -8.90
C LEU A 304 17.63 -3.06 -7.44
N LEU A 305 18.82 -3.60 -7.18
CA LEU A 305 19.41 -3.65 -5.85
C LEU A 305 20.37 -2.47 -5.72
N ALA A 306 20.20 -1.63 -4.72
CA ALA A 306 21.14 -0.56 -4.43
C ALA A 306 21.56 -0.60 -2.96
N CYS A 307 22.79 -0.16 -2.69
CA CYS A 307 23.36 -0.15 -1.35
C CYS A 307 23.96 1.22 -1.04
N GLY A 308 23.76 1.68 0.19
CA GLY A 308 24.22 3.00 0.65
C GLY A 308 23.39 3.48 1.84
N GLU A 309 23.71 4.67 2.32
CA GLU A 309 22.79 5.40 3.20
C GLU A 309 21.63 5.91 2.31
N ASP A 310 20.39 5.75 2.78
CA ASP A 310 19.16 6.19 2.10
C ASP A 310 18.43 7.16 3.04
N ASN A 311 18.84 8.43 3.03
CA ASN A 311 18.27 9.48 3.84
C ASN A 311 17.22 10.25 3.04
N THR A 312 15.97 10.07 3.42
CA THR A 312 14.84 10.69 2.71
C THR A 312 14.85 12.23 2.67
N ASP A 313 15.63 12.92 3.51
CA ASP A 313 15.75 14.39 3.47
C ASP A 313 16.85 14.89 2.50
N LEU A 314 17.60 13.97 1.87
CA LEU A 314 18.74 14.23 0.98
C LEU A 314 18.61 13.48 -0.35
N ASP A 315 19.40 13.91 -1.32
CA ASP A 315 19.64 13.21 -2.59
C ASP A 315 20.95 12.42 -2.40
N ASP A 316 20.85 11.11 -2.11
CA ASP A 316 21.99 10.26 -1.80
C ASP A 316 22.48 9.47 -3.03
N ASP A 317 23.81 9.43 -3.20
CA ASP A 317 24.46 8.67 -4.26
C ASP A 317 24.46 7.16 -3.95
N LEU A 318 23.33 6.47 -4.15
CA LEU A 318 23.23 5.03 -3.95
C LEU A 318 24.10 4.24 -4.95
N THR A 319 24.72 3.16 -4.47
CA THR A 319 25.48 2.24 -5.33
C THR A 319 24.58 1.12 -5.85
N PHE A 320 24.13 1.26 -7.10
CA PHE A 320 23.36 0.20 -7.79
C PHE A 320 24.24 -1.01 -8.15
N ILE A 321 23.85 -2.19 -7.66
CA ILE A 321 24.57 -3.44 -7.84
C ILE A 321 24.11 -4.13 -9.14
N ASN A 322 25.08 -4.55 -9.95
CA ASN A 322 24.85 -5.23 -11.23
C ASN A 322 23.86 -4.52 -12.19
N PRO A 323 24.01 -3.22 -12.50
CA PRO A 323 23.09 -2.50 -13.40
C PRO A 323 23.14 -3.05 -14.85
N SER A 324 24.11 -3.92 -15.16
CA SER A 324 24.21 -4.64 -16.42
C SER A 324 23.12 -5.72 -16.58
N VAL A 325 22.47 -6.11 -15.49
CA VAL A 325 21.26 -6.93 -15.48
C VAL A 325 20.05 -6.00 -15.48
N SER A 326 19.56 -5.68 -16.69
CA SER A 326 18.19 -5.24 -16.94
C SER A 326 17.72 -3.87 -16.41
N ILE A 327 18.18 -2.77 -17.02
CA ILE A 327 17.33 -1.57 -17.23
C ILE A 327 16.10 -1.84 -18.14
N ASN A 328 16.01 -3.05 -18.68
CA ASN A 328 14.82 -3.47 -19.42
C ASN A 328 13.74 -3.85 -18.40
N PRO A 329 12.51 -3.35 -18.57
CA PRO A 329 11.44 -3.65 -17.64
C PRO A 329 11.07 -5.14 -17.70
N ILE A 330 10.70 -5.69 -16.55
CA ILE A 330 9.98 -6.95 -16.42
C ILE A 330 8.49 -6.63 -16.52
N THR A 331 7.79 -7.27 -17.44
CA THR A 331 6.33 -7.25 -17.47
C THR A 331 5.80 -8.13 -16.33
N ALA A 332 5.43 -7.50 -15.22
CA ALA A 332 4.91 -8.16 -14.03
C ALA A 332 3.46 -8.61 -14.25
N ALA A 333 3.18 -9.84 -13.82
CA ALA A 333 1.83 -10.39 -13.81
C ALA A 333 1.24 -10.34 -12.38
N PRO A 334 -0.08 -10.46 -12.21
CA PRO A 334 -0.70 -10.62 -10.90
C PRO A 334 -0.05 -11.74 -10.07
N GLY A 335 0.07 -11.51 -8.77
CA GLY A 335 0.77 -12.37 -7.81
C GLY A 335 2.27 -12.08 -7.69
N LEU A 336 3.02 -13.08 -7.18
CA LEU A 336 4.46 -12.98 -6.93
C LEU A 336 5.28 -13.15 -8.21
N ASN A 337 6.19 -12.19 -8.43
CA ASN A 337 7.17 -12.19 -9.51
C ASN A 337 8.58 -12.28 -8.91
N THR A 338 9.23 -13.42 -9.07
CA THR A 338 10.52 -13.66 -8.40
C THR A 338 11.71 -13.10 -9.17
N VAL A 339 12.56 -12.34 -8.49
CA VAL A 339 13.83 -11.77 -8.98
C VAL A 339 14.92 -12.00 -7.95
N ASP A 340 16.02 -12.62 -8.36
CA ASP A 340 17.17 -12.87 -7.47
C ASP A 340 18.35 -11.96 -7.82
N PHE A 341 19.06 -11.50 -6.79
CA PHE A 341 20.27 -10.70 -6.90
C PHE A 341 21.46 -11.43 -6.27
N VAL A 342 22.66 -11.04 -6.72
CA VAL A 342 23.92 -11.53 -6.15
C VAL A 342 24.83 -10.32 -5.91
N ILE A 343 25.23 -10.14 -4.65
CA ILE A 343 26.28 -9.18 -4.29
C ILE A 343 27.62 -9.88 -4.51
N VAL A 344 28.49 -9.25 -5.30
CA VAL A 344 29.83 -9.74 -5.63
C VAL A 344 30.84 -8.65 -5.36
N ASP A 345 32.11 -9.03 -5.21
CA ASP A 345 33.18 -8.05 -5.07
C ASP A 345 33.17 -7.08 -6.26
N PRO A 346 33.32 -5.77 -6.04
CA PRO A 346 33.40 -4.78 -7.11
C PRO A 346 34.58 -5.12 -8.03
N THR A 347 34.37 -5.03 -9.34
CA THR A 347 35.44 -5.28 -10.30
C THR A 347 36.56 -4.25 -10.13
N PRO A 348 37.83 -4.67 -10.07
CA PRO A 348 38.97 -3.78 -9.80
C PRO A 348 39.27 -2.78 -10.91
#